data_AF-A0A955PG85-F1
#
_entry.id   AF-A0A955PG85-F1
#
_cell.length_a   1.000
_cell.length_b   1.000
_cell.length_c   1.000
_cell.angle_alpha   90.00
_cell.angle_beta   90.00
_cell.angle_gamma   90.00
#
_symmetry.space_group_name_H-M   'P 1'
#
loop_
_entity.id
_entity.type
_entity.pdbx_description
1 polymer ?
#
loop_
_entity_poly.entity_id
_entity_poly.type
_entity_poly.pdbx_seq_one_letter_code
_entity_poly.pdbx_strand_id
1 'polypeptide(L)'
;MFDQIRPKQRAKWGFTLIELLIVIAIILILIAIALPNFLAAQLRAKVTNARGCLQTYRTAQEAYFTDFNQYVPDVDGGEVTQFPPHFEWRSRLQVSRGVNCGRSEICSFMLLTSPIAYVRDLCKEPFIAEFDDGMATGGRKDVSYFEYGTYLSGGVVPGYRNDTRDNYVYGKQYGLQYVIISLGPDTEYNFNYGQGWQYLGSRNYFGLSPAYNPTNGTRSRGDLIVSNRGHEG
;
A
#
# COMPACT_ATOMS: atom_id res chain seq x y z
N MET A 1 -30.63 80.68 16.96
CA MET A 1 -29.69 79.80 17.68
C MET A 1 -29.48 78.57 16.81
N PHE A 2 -28.47 78.59 15.94
CA PHE A 2 -28.16 77.49 15.02
C PHE A 2 -26.98 76.70 15.58
N ASP A 3 -27.24 75.47 15.96
CA ASP A 3 -26.27 74.53 16.49
C ASP A 3 -25.45 73.93 15.35
N GLN A 4 -24.14 74.18 15.32
CA GLN A 4 -23.23 73.62 14.31
C GLN A 4 -22.82 72.20 14.72
N ILE A 5 -23.45 71.20 14.10
CA ILE A 5 -23.02 69.80 14.23
C ILE A 5 -21.66 69.65 13.55
N ARG A 6 -20.59 69.62 14.35
CA ARG A 6 -19.23 69.31 13.86
C ARG A 6 -19.13 67.82 13.50
N PRO A 7 -18.79 67.45 12.26
CA PRO A 7 -18.61 66.05 11.91
C PRO A 7 -17.38 65.48 12.63
N LYS A 8 -17.60 64.40 13.40
CA LYS A 8 -16.55 63.64 14.08
C LYS A 8 -15.70 62.96 13.00
N GLN A 9 -14.50 63.50 12.72
CA GLN A 9 -13.54 62.87 11.81
C GLN A 9 -13.21 61.47 12.33
N ARG A 10 -13.70 60.43 11.64
CA ARG A 10 -13.27 59.06 11.90
C ARG A 10 -11.83 58.95 11.44
N ALA A 11 -10.91 58.72 12.36
CA ALA A 11 -9.53 58.41 12.03
C ALA A 11 -9.53 57.19 11.10
N LYS A 12 -9.08 57.38 9.86
CA LYS A 12 -8.89 56.27 8.92
C LYS A 12 -7.61 55.54 9.33
N TRP A 13 -7.75 54.43 10.05
CA TRP A 13 -6.66 53.48 10.26
C TRP A 13 -6.54 52.66 8.98
N GLY A 14 -5.67 53.09 8.07
CA GLY A 14 -5.35 52.36 6.85
C GLY A 14 -4.10 51.51 7.05
N PHE A 15 -4.15 50.25 6.65
CA PHE A 15 -3.00 49.35 6.60
C PHE A 15 -1.97 49.91 5.60
N THR A 16 -0.70 49.96 5.99
CA THR A 16 0.36 50.37 5.08
C THR A 16 0.83 49.20 4.22
N LEU A 17 1.28 49.48 2.99
CA LEU A 17 1.82 48.46 2.09
C LEU A 17 3.05 47.78 2.69
N ILE A 18 3.85 48.54 3.45
CA ILE A 18 5.04 48.02 4.14
C ILE A 18 4.68 47.08 5.31
N GLU A 19 3.62 47.35 6.07
CA GLU A 19 3.16 46.42 7.12
C GLU A 19 2.76 45.07 6.51
N LEU A 20 2.00 45.10 5.41
CA LEU A 20 1.64 43.86 4.71
C LEU A 20 2.87 43.12 4.20
N LEU A 21 3.88 43.85 3.69
CA LEU A 21 5.10 43.28 3.14
C LEU A 21 5.96 42.58 4.21
N ILE A 22 6.04 43.15 5.41
CA ILE A 22 6.76 42.52 6.53
C ILE A 22 6.03 41.25 6.99
N VAL A 23 4.70 41.26 7.04
CA VAL A 23 3.91 40.09 7.45
C VAL A 23 4.11 38.92 6.50
N ILE A 24 4.02 39.15 5.18
CA ILE A 24 4.26 38.08 4.20
C ILE A 24 5.70 37.57 4.26
N ALA A 25 6.69 38.44 4.50
CA ALA A 25 8.09 38.05 4.62
C ALA A 25 8.29 37.09 5.80
N ILE A 26 7.67 37.37 6.95
CA ILE A 26 7.74 36.49 8.13
C ILE A 26 7.06 35.15 7.85
N ILE A 27 5.86 35.15 7.25
CA ILE A 27 5.14 33.91 6.89
C ILE A 27 5.98 33.01 5.98
N LEU A 28 6.64 33.59 4.98
CA LEU A 28 7.49 32.83 4.04
C LEU A 28 8.70 32.19 4.74
N ILE A 29 9.32 32.88 5.69
CA ILE A 29 10.43 32.32 6.49
C ILE A 29 9.94 31.12 7.32
N LEU A 30 8.77 31.24 7.96
CA LEU A 30 8.20 30.15 8.76
C LEU A 30 7.86 28.93 7.90
N ILE A 31 7.24 29.13 6.74
CA ILE A 31 6.90 28.04 5.81
C ILE A 31 8.17 27.35 5.30
N ALA A 32 9.22 28.10 4.97
CA ALA A 32 10.47 27.54 4.47
C ALA A 32 11.11 26.52 5.44
N ILE A 33 10.99 26.74 6.75
CA ILE A 33 11.50 25.81 7.77
C ILE A 33 10.48 24.71 8.10
N ALA A 34 9.19 25.04 8.18
CA ALA A 34 8.15 24.12 8.61
C ALA A 34 7.81 23.07 7.55
N LEU A 35 7.76 23.46 6.28
CA LEU A 35 7.32 22.60 5.17
C LEU A 35 8.15 21.32 4.99
N PRO A 36 9.50 21.35 4.94
CA PRO A 36 10.28 20.12 4.77
C PRO A 36 10.10 19.14 5.93
N ASN A 37 9.97 19.65 7.16
CA ASN A 37 9.73 18.82 8.33
C ASN A 37 8.31 18.22 8.32
N PHE A 38 7.31 19.00 7.92
CA PHE A 38 5.94 18.53 7.76
C PHE A 38 5.84 17.40 6.73
N LEU A 39 6.46 17.55 5.56
CA LEU A 39 6.50 16.51 4.52
C LEU A 39 7.20 15.24 5.01
N ALA A 40 8.32 15.37 5.72
CA ALA A 40 9.00 14.22 6.30
C ALA A 40 8.14 13.49 7.34
N ALA A 41 7.42 14.23 8.19
CA ALA A 41 6.50 13.66 9.17
C ALA A 41 5.33 12.91 8.51
N GLN A 42 4.76 13.49 7.44
CA GLN A 42 3.71 12.85 6.64
C GLN A 42 4.19 11.53 6.02
N LEU A 43 5.41 11.50 5.44
CA LEU A 43 6.00 10.28 4.91
C LEU A 43 6.21 9.20 5.99
N ARG A 44 6.72 9.57 7.18
CA ARG A 44 6.86 8.62 8.30
C ARG A 44 5.51 8.05 8.74
N ALA A 45 4.46 8.88 8.73
CA ALA A 45 3.11 8.42 9.04
C ALA A 45 2.60 7.42 8.00
N LYS A 46 2.84 7.66 6.69
CA LYS A 46 2.51 6.71 5.62
C LYS A 46 3.25 5.38 5.78
N VAL A 47 4.56 5.40 6.03
CA VAL A 47 5.35 4.17 6.29
C VAL A 47 4.82 3.42 7.51
N THR A 48 4.50 4.13 8.59
CA THR A 48 3.96 3.53 9.82
C THR A 48 2.59 2.91 9.57
N ASN A 49 1.73 3.57 8.78
CA ASN A 49 0.44 3.05 8.38
C ASN A 49 0.58 1.78 7.54
N ALA A 50 1.41 1.81 6.49
CA ALA A 50 1.70 0.66 5.64
C ALA A 50 2.18 -0.54 6.47
N ARG A 51 3.15 -0.33 7.37
CA ARG A 51 3.65 -1.38 8.28
C ARG A 51 2.57 -1.95 9.19
N GLY A 52 1.73 -1.10 9.77
CA GLY A 52 0.60 -1.54 10.61
C GLY A 52 -0.39 -2.41 9.82
N CYS A 53 -0.68 -2.04 8.57
CA CYS A 53 -1.51 -2.82 7.67
C CYS A 53 -0.88 -4.15 7.27
N LEU A 54 0.41 -4.16 6.91
CA LEU A 54 1.16 -5.40 6.62
C LEU A 54 1.15 -6.37 7.80
N GLN A 55 1.33 -5.87 9.03
CA GLN A 55 1.24 -6.67 10.24
C GLN A 55 -0.17 -7.22 10.48
N THR A 56 -1.19 -6.40 10.25
CA THR A 56 -2.59 -6.81 10.37
C THR A 56 -2.91 -7.94 9.39
N TYR A 57 -2.52 -7.80 8.12
CA TYR A 57 -2.71 -8.86 7.13
C TYR A 57 -1.90 -10.11 7.44
N ARG A 58 -0.67 -9.99 7.94
CA ARG A 58 0.10 -11.14 8.42
C ARG A 58 -0.67 -11.91 9.49
N THR A 59 -1.12 -11.24 10.55
CA THR A 59 -1.88 -11.90 11.63
C THR A 59 -3.15 -12.57 11.09
N ALA A 60 -3.83 -11.93 10.14
CA ALA A 60 -5.02 -12.49 9.51
C ALA A 60 -4.70 -13.72 8.64
N GLN A 61 -3.58 -13.71 7.92
CA GLN A 61 -3.09 -14.85 7.14
C GLN A 61 -2.78 -16.06 8.03
N GLU A 62 -2.14 -15.85 9.20
CA GLU A 62 -1.86 -16.92 10.17
C GLU A 62 -3.16 -17.49 10.77
N ALA A 63 -4.13 -16.62 11.07
CA ALA A 63 -5.45 -17.04 11.56
C ALA A 63 -6.22 -17.83 10.48
N TYR A 64 -6.21 -17.35 9.23
CA TYR A 64 -6.79 -18.06 8.09
C TYR A 64 -6.12 -19.43 7.87
N PHE A 65 -4.78 -19.50 7.99
CA PHE A 65 -4.04 -20.77 7.92
C PHE A 65 -4.45 -21.74 9.03
N THR A 66 -4.70 -21.23 10.24
CA THR A 66 -5.14 -22.07 11.37
C THR A 66 -6.48 -22.75 11.08
N ASP A 67 -7.40 -22.05 10.42
CA ASP A 67 -8.75 -22.57 10.13
C ASP A 67 -8.77 -23.48 8.89
N PHE A 68 -7.94 -23.18 7.89
CA PHE A 68 -8.03 -23.81 6.56
C PHE A 68 -6.80 -24.58 6.11
N ASN A 69 -5.75 -24.62 6.95
CA ASN A 69 -4.46 -25.27 6.70
C ASN A 69 -3.80 -24.84 5.37
N GLN A 70 -4.09 -23.61 4.94
CA GLN A 70 -3.54 -22.97 3.75
C GLN A 70 -3.64 -21.46 3.91
N TYR A 71 -2.74 -20.72 3.29
CA TYR A 71 -2.85 -19.26 3.18
C TYR A 71 -3.89 -18.88 2.13
N VAL A 72 -4.23 -17.59 2.09
CA VAL A 72 -5.15 -17.05 1.08
C VAL A 72 -4.59 -17.28 -0.33
N PRO A 73 -5.36 -17.79 -1.30
CA PRO A 73 -4.95 -17.87 -2.69
C PRO A 73 -4.79 -16.49 -3.32
N ASP A 74 -3.79 -16.36 -4.19
CA ASP A 74 -3.63 -15.22 -5.07
C ASP A 74 -4.57 -15.43 -6.27
N VAL A 75 -5.51 -14.51 -6.43
CA VAL A 75 -6.57 -14.56 -7.44
C VAL A 75 -6.44 -13.46 -8.49
N ASP A 76 -5.23 -12.92 -8.67
CA ASP A 76 -4.93 -11.90 -9.67
C ASP A 76 -5.47 -12.28 -11.06
N GLY A 77 -6.24 -11.37 -11.68
CA GLY A 77 -6.56 -11.30 -13.11
C GLY A 77 -7.18 -12.54 -13.79
N GLY A 78 -7.58 -13.57 -13.05
CA GLY A 78 -8.17 -14.80 -13.58
C GLY A 78 -9.62 -15.03 -13.15
N GLU A 79 -10.38 -15.77 -13.98
CA GLU A 79 -11.58 -16.45 -13.47
C GLU A 79 -11.14 -17.52 -12.47
N VAL A 80 -11.47 -17.33 -11.19
CA VAL A 80 -11.18 -18.32 -10.16
C VAL A 80 -12.13 -19.50 -10.33
N THR A 81 -11.68 -20.53 -11.03
CA THR A 81 -12.48 -21.71 -11.34
C THR A 81 -12.53 -22.73 -10.20
N GLN A 82 -11.60 -22.64 -9.24
CA GLN A 82 -11.53 -23.52 -8.07
C GLN A 82 -11.10 -22.73 -6.85
N PHE A 83 -12.04 -22.50 -5.94
CA PHE A 83 -11.72 -22.07 -4.58
C PHE A 83 -11.63 -23.31 -3.67
N PRO A 84 -10.99 -23.20 -2.49
CA PRO A 84 -11.04 -24.25 -1.48
C PRO A 84 -12.47 -24.72 -1.20
N PRO A 85 -12.70 -26.00 -0.88
CA PRO A 85 -14.04 -26.58 -0.76
C PRO A 85 -14.93 -25.94 0.33
N HIS A 86 -14.35 -25.31 1.35
CA HIS A 86 -15.07 -24.51 2.36
C HIS A 86 -15.53 -23.14 1.85
N PHE A 87 -15.11 -22.75 0.66
CA PHE A 87 -15.43 -21.50 0.03
C PHE A 87 -16.66 -21.69 -0.89
N GLU A 88 -17.85 -21.80 -0.29
CA GLU A 88 -19.13 -21.99 -1.01
C GLU A 88 -19.67 -20.69 -1.67
N TRP A 89 -18.82 -19.92 -2.34
CA TRP A 89 -19.19 -18.62 -2.92
C TRP A 89 -20.18 -18.69 -4.10
N ARG A 90 -20.51 -19.90 -4.61
CA ARG A 90 -21.37 -20.13 -5.80
C ARG A 90 -22.74 -19.44 -5.75
N SER A 91 -23.19 -18.93 -4.59
CA SER A 91 -24.53 -18.35 -4.44
C SER A 91 -24.58 -16.90 -3.91
N ARG A 92 -23.46 -16.25 -3.53
CA ARG A 92 -23.51 -14.90 -2.94
C ARG A 92 -22.58 -13.84 -3.55
N LEU A 93 -21.59 -14.25 -4.34
CA LEU A 93 -20.95 -13.34 -5.28
C LEU A 93 -21.50 -13.68 -6.65
N GLN A 94 -22.46 -12.88 -7.11
CA GLN A 94 -22.90 -12.90 -8.49
C GLN A 94 -21.68 -12.67 -9.40
N VAL A 95 -21.02 -13.74 -9.84
CA VAL A 95 -20.42 -13.84 -11.17
C VAL A 95 -21.59 -13.89 -12.17
N SER A 96 -22.30 -12.77 -12.19
CA SER A 96 -23.36 -12.36 -13.08
C SER A 96 -23.42 -10.85 -12.91
N ARG A 97 -22.40 -10.18 -13.46
CA ARG A 97 -22.26 -8.72 -13.58
C ARG A 97 -22.14 -7.97 -12.24
N GLY A 98 -20.93 -7.77 -11.71
CA GLY A 98 -20.75 -6.69 -10.73
C GLY A 98 -19.45 -6.60 -9.94
N VAL A 99 -18.75 -7.71 -9.64
CA VAL A 99 -17.44 -7.63 -8.94
C VAL A 99 -16.34 -7.94 -9.94
N ASN A 100 -15.82 -6.88 -10.56
CA ASN A 100 -14.64 -6.95 -11.40
C ASN A 100 -13.42 -6.81 -10.47
N CYS A 101 -12.73 -7.92 -10.17
CA CYS A 101 -11.47 -7.90 -9.43
C CYS A 101 -10.35 -7.20 -10.21
N GLY A 102 -10.57 -6.87 -11.49
CA GLY A 102 -9.60 -6.20 -12.34
C GLY A 102 -8.27 -6.95 -12.36
N ARG A 103 -7.18 -6.21 -12.35
CA ARG A 103 -5.84 -6.72 -12.01
C ARG A 103 -5.48 -6.35 -10.56
N SER A 104 -6.46 -6.41 -9.65
CA SER A 104 -6.28 -6.05 -8.25
C SER A 104 -6.38 -7.26 -7.33
N GLU A 105 -5.55 -7.22 -6.31
CA GLU A 105 -5.35 -8.23 -5.27
C GLU A 105 -6.47 -8.17 -4.22
N ILE A 106 -7.44 -7.25 -4.39
CA ILE A 106 -8.57 -7.04 -3.48
C ILE A 106 -9.33 -8.35 -3.23
N CYS A 107 -9.47 -9.19 -4.25
CA CYS A 107 -10.23 -10.42 -4.15
C CYS A 107 -9.52 -11.48 -3.31
N SER A 108 -8.17 -11.45 -3.27
CA SER A 108 -7.39 -12.23 -2.31
C SER A 108 -7.69 -11.74 -0.89
N PHE A 109 -7.62 -10.43 -0.65
CA PHE A 109 -7.88 -9.89 0.69
C PHE A 109 -9.34 -9.98 1.15
N MET A 110 -10.32 -10.01 0.25
CA MET A 110 -11.73 -10.23 0.61
C MET A 110 -11.94 -11.56 1.35
N LEU A 111 -11.10 -12.57 1.08
CA LEU A 111 -11.11 -13.85 1.79
C LEU A 111 -10.78 -13.71 3.29
N LEU A 112 -10.09 -12.63 3.66
CA LEU A 112 -9.80 -12.29 5.06
C LEU A 112 -10.96 -11.55 5.74
N THR A 113 -11.98 -11.12 5.01
CA THR A 113 -13.14 -10.39 5.55
C THR A 113 -14.42 -11.22 5.55
N SER A 114 -14.53 -12.18 4.63
CA SER A 114 -15.74 -12.97 4.41
C SER A 114 -15.38 -14.40 3.98
N PRO A 115 -16.09 -15.43 4.48
CA PRO A 115 -17.25 -15.38 5.39
C PRO A 115 -16.88 -15.19 6.87
N ILE A 116 -15.62 -15.42 7.24
CA ILE A 116 -15.08 -15.17 8.57
C ILE A 116 -14.22 -13.92 8.50
N ALA A 117 -14.45 -12.97 9.40
CA ALA A 117 -13.73 -11.70 9.43
C ALA A 117 -12.43 -11.83 10.25
N TYR A 118 -11.33 -12.17 9.58
CA TYR A 118 -9.98 -12.14 10.13
C TYR A 118 -9.41 -10.72 10.21
N VAL A 119 -9.86 -9.85 9.29
CA VAL A 119 -9.66 -8.40 9.34
C VAL A 119 -11.02 -7.69 9.26
N ARG A 120 -11.14 -6.58 9.98
CA ARG A 120 -12.38 -5.79 10.01
C ARG A 120 -12.56 -4.98 8.73
N ASP A 121 -11.50 -4.32 8.29
CA ASP A 121 -11.49 -3.41 7.15
C ASP A 121 -10.24 -3.67 6.32
N LEU A 122 -10.36 -3.60 5.00
CA LEU A 122 -9.22 -3.71 4.10
C LEU A 122 -8.43 -2.41 4.08
N CYS A 123 -7.17 -2.49 4.47
CA CYS A 123 -6.23 -1.40 4.34
C CYS A 123 -5.94 -1.10 2.86
N LYS A 124 -5.99 0.19 2.51
CA LYS A 124 -5.48 0.72 1.25
C LYS A 124 -3.99 0.98 1.33
N GLU A 125 -3.33 0.84 0.20
CA GLU A 125 -1.92 1.14 0.04
C GLU A 125 -1.74 2.69 0.05
N PRO A 126 -0.87 3.26 0.91
CA PRO A 126 -0.76 4.72 1.10
C PRO A 126 0.15 5.48 0.12
N PHE A 127 0.90 4.79 -0.74
CA PHE A 127 1.86 5.29 -1.71
C PHE A 127 1.38 5.26 -3.18
N ILE A 128 0.41 4.41 -3.56
CA ILE A 128 -0.12 4.28 -4.93
C ILE A 128 -1.00 5.48 -5.32
N ALA A 129 -1.71 6.08 -4.37
CA ALA A 129 -2.69 7.14 -4.65
C ALA A 129 -2.11 8.45 -5.23
N GLU A 130 -0.78 8.61 -5.27
CA GLU A 130 -0.12 9.86 -5.69
C GLU A 130 0.62 9.79 -7.04
N PHE A 131 0.87 8.60 -7.60
CA PHE A 131 1.65 8.41 -8.84
C PHE A 131 1.01 7.35 -9.76
N ASP A 132 0.03 7.77 -10.58
CA ASP A 132 -0.53 6.93 -11.65
C ASP A 132 0.20 7.20 -12.98
N ASP A 133 1.44 6.73 -13.13
CA ASP A 133 2.13 6.66 -14.42
C ASP A 133 2.00 5.29 -15.10
N GLY A 134 1.38 4.33 -14.42
CA GLY A 134 1.28 2.94 -14.89
C GLY A 134 2.63 2.23 -15.02
N MET A 135 3.74 2.78 -14.55
CA MET A 135 5.02 2.06 -14.49
C MET A 135 5.23 1.45 -13.09
N ALA A 136 4.90 2.20 -12.03
CA ALA A 136 5.01 1.74 -10.64
C ALA A 136 4.23 0.44 -10.36
N THR A 137 3.11 0.21 -11.04
CA THR A 137 2.27 -0.98 -10.87
C THR A 137 2.33 -1.93 -12.07
N GLY A 138 3.31 -1.76 -12.99
CA GLY A 138 3.37 -2.55 -14.22
C GLY A 138 2.15 -2.37 -15.14
N GLY A 139 1.50 -1.20 -15.08
CA GLY A 139 0.37 -0.79 -15.90
C GLY A 139 -0.99 -0.94 -15.21
N ARG A 140 -1.02 -1.30 -13.93
CA ARG A 140 -2.26 -1.53 -13.16
C ARG A 140 -2.75 -0.20 -12.55
N LYS A 141 -3.66 0.50 -13.24
CA LYS A 141 -4.19 1.82 -12.82
C LYS A 141 -5.26 1.75 -11.73
N ASP A 142 -5.65 0.55 -11.33
CA ASP A 142 -6.79 0.24 -10.46
C ASP A 142 -6.40 -0.36 -9.10
N VAL A 143 -5.10 -0.57 -8.83
CA VAL A 143 -4.63 -1.23 -7.61
C VAL A 143 -4.52 -0.25 -6.46
N SER A 144 -5.56 -0.16 -5.63
CA SER A 144 -5.54 0.64 -4.38
C SER A 144 -5.04 -0.14 -3.16
N TYR A 145 -4.61 -1.38 -3.34
CA TYR A 145 -4.29 -2.33 -2.27
C TYR A 145 -2.83 -2.78 -2.38
N PHE A 146 -2.37 -3.48 -1.35
CA PHE A 146 -1.01 -4.02 -1.32
C PHE A 146 -0.87 -5.12 -2.36
N GLU A 147 0.29 -5.19 -3.01
CA GLU A 147 0.59 -6.30 -3.91
C GLU A 147 0.68 -7.60 -3.06
N TYR A 148 0.11 -8.69 -3.57
CA TYR A 148 0.04 -9.97 -2.89
C TYR A 148 0.46 -11.08 -3.85
N GLY A 149 1.35 -11.95 -3.38
CA GLY A 149 1.68 -13.18 -4.09
C GLY A 149 1.74 -14.35 -3.13
N THR A 150 1.30 -15.52 -3.58
CA THR A 150 1.44 -16.77 -2.81
C THR A 150 1.98 -17.90 -3.68
N TYR A 151 2.67 -18.84 -3.05
CA TYR A 151 2.74 -20.19 -3.61
C TYR A 151 1.63 -21.00 -2.96
N LEU A 152 0.52 -21.21 -3.67
CA LEU A 152 -0.34 -22.34 -3.33
C LEU A 152 -0.17 -23.43 -4.37
N SER A 153 0.15 -24.61 -3.85
CA SER A 153 0.11 -25.87 -4.57
C SER A 153 -1.35 -26.14 -4.92
N GLY A 154 -1.75 -25.98 -6.18
CA GLY A 154 -3.08 -26.44 -6.61
C GLY A 154 -3.83 -25.62 -7.64
N GLY A 155 -3.23 -24.62 -8.28
CA GLY A 155 -3.97 -23.85 -9.27
C GLY A 155 -3.08 -23.06 -10.21
N VAL A 156 -2.35 -23.73 -11.09
CA VAL A 156 -2.21 -23.15 -12.42
C VAL A 156 -3.64 -23.11 -12.95
N VAL A 157 -4.33 -21.98 -12.80
CA VAL A 157 -5.58 -21.75 -13.53
C VAL A 157 -5.20 -21.95 -15.00
N PRO A 158 -5.76 -22.93 -15.72
CA PRO A 158 -5.35 -23.18 -17.10
C PRO A 158 -5.51 -21.90 -17.93
N GLY A 159 -4.40 -21.33 -18.41
CA GLY A 159 -4.38 -20.08 -19.15
C GLY A 159 -3.69 -18.89 -18.46
N TYR A 160 -3.29 -19.01 -17.18
CA TYR A 160 -2.49 -17.98 -16.51
C TYR A 160 -1.00 -18.09 -16.87
N ARG A 161 -0.33 -16.94 -17.03
CA ARG A 161 1.05 -16.84 -17.55
C ARG A 161 2.06 -17.64 -16.70
N ASN A 162 3.12 -18.13 -17.36
CA ASN A 162 4.15 -19.02 -16.82
C ASN A 162 4.94 -18.47 -15.61
N ASP A 163 4.76 -17.20 -15.27
CA ASP A 163 5.33 -16.41 -14.18
C ASP A 163 5.06 -17.04 -12.80
N THR A 164 3.92 -17.74 -12.68
CA THR A 164 3.46 -18.39 -11.44
C THR A 164 4.20 -19.68 -11.11
N ARG A 165 4.75 -20.39 -12.11
CA ARG A 165 5.47 -21.66 -11.87
C ARG A 165 6.80 -21.42 -11.18
N ASP A 166 7.51 -20.37 -11.58
CA ASP A 166 8.80 -20.01 -11.01
C ASP A 166 8.61 -19.48 -9.58
N ASN A 167 7.55 -18.70 -9.33
CA ASN A 167 7.15 -18.27 -7.97
C ASN A 167 6.93 -19.45 -7.04
N TYR A 168 6.24 -20.49 -7.53
CA TYR A 168 6.00 -21.70 -6.77
C TYR A 168 7.29 -22.47 -6.43
N VAL A 169 8.20 -22.61 -7.40
CA VAL A 169 9.46 -23.34 -7.21
C VAL A 169 10.37 -22.62 -6.21
N TYR A 170 10.58 -21.31 -6.38
CA TYR A 170 11.48 -20.54 -5.52
C TYR A 170 10.90 -20.34 -4.12
N GLY A 171 9.64 -19.91 -3.99
CA GLY A 171 9.00 -19.70 -2.68
C GLY A 171 9.01 -20.97 -1.82
N LYS A 172 8.67 -22.13 -2.41
CA LYS A 172 8.68 -23.42 -1.71
C LYS A 172 10.08 -23.84 -1.26
N GLN A 173 11.09 -23.69 -2.12
CA GLN A 173 12.48 -24.05 -1.79
C GLN A 173 12.98 -23.29 -0.56
N TYR A 174 12.54 -22.05 -0.38
CA TYR A 174 12.87 -21.23 0.77
C TYR A 174 11.75 -21.16 1.81
N GLY A 175 10.76 -22.06 1.82
CA GLY A 175 9.71 -22.08 2.85
C GLY A 175 8.88 -20.79 3.00
N LEU A 176 8.78 -19.97 1.96
CA LEU A 176 8.09 -18.68 1.93
C LEU A 176 6.70 -18.79 1.29
N GLN A 177 5.63 -18.98 2.05
CA GLN A 177 4.29 -19.30 1.55
C GLN A 177 3.58 -18.16 0.82
N TYR A 178 3.74 -16.95 1.30
CA TYR A 178 3.16 -15.77 0.69
C TYR A 178 4.08 -14.57 0.90
N VAL A 179 3.82 -13.52 0.13
CA VAL A 179 4.42 -12.21 0.27
C VAL A 179 3.33 -11.15 0.11
N ILE A 180 3.37 -10.11 0.95
CA ILE A 180 2.58 -8.88 0.78
C ILE A 180 3.58 -7.73 0.70
N ILE A 181 3.40 -6.86 -0.28
CA ILE A 181 4.37 -5.82 -0.66
C ILE A 181 3.67 -4.46 -0.71
N SER A 182 4.33 -3.44 -0.18
CA SER A 182 3.97 -2.03 -0.38
C SER A 182 5.14 -1.34 -1.06
N LEU A 183 4.86 -0.49 -2.06
CA LEU A 183 5.87 0.23 -2.84
C LEU A 183 6.81 1.07 -1.96
N GLY A 184 6.31 1.57 -0.84
CA GLY A 184 7.12 2.40 0.04
C GLY A 184 7.35 3.82 -0.52
N PRO A 185 8.22 4.63 0.12
CA PRO A 185 8.29 6.07 -0.13
C PRO A 185 8.83 6.49 -1.50
N ASP A 186 9.54 5.63 -2.21
CA ASP A 186 10.02 5.85 -3.57
C ASP A 186 8.95 5.53 -4.63
N THR A 187 7.83 4.91 -4.22
CA THR A 187 6.68 4.60 -5.10
C THR A 187 7.04 3.70 -6.29
N GLU A 188 8.19 3.06 -6.25
CA GLU A 188 8.68 2.15 -7.29
C GLU A 188 8.46 0.71 -6.82
N TYR A 189 8.06 -0.18 -7.74
CA TYR A 189 7.94 -1.60 -7.43
C TYR A 189 9.30 -2.28 -7.63
N ASN A 190 9.99 -2.56 -6.53
CA ASN A 190 11.34 -3.12 -6.54
C ASN A 190 11.34 -4.65 -6.44
N PHE A 191 10.23 -5.26 -6.01
CA PHE A 191 10.14 -6.70 -5.82
C PHE A 191 9.94 -7.50 -7.12
N ASN A 192 11.03 -7.88 -7.79
CA ASN A 192 10.96 -8.83 -8.89
C ASN A 192 10.62 -10.24 -8.38
N TYR A 193 9.44 -10.79 -8.66
CA TYR A 193 9.05 -12.11 -8.13
C TYR A 193 10.09 -13.22 -8.40
N GLY A 194 10.67 -13.33 -9.60
CA GLY A 194 11.65 -14.39 -9.91
C GLY A 194 12.94 -14.35 -9.05
N GLN A 195 13.43 -13.16 -8.72
CA GLN A 195 14.64 -12.95 -7.90
C GLN A 195 14.31 -12.68 -6.42
N GLY A 196 13.16 -12.10 -6.15
CA GLY A 196 12.68 -11.64 -4.85
C GLY A 196 12.39 -12.79 -3.89
N TRP A 197 11.84 -13.90 -4.39
CA TRP A 197 11.69 -15.13 -3.58
C TRP A 197 13.04 -15.66 -3.08
N GLN A 198 14.09 -15.55 -3.90
CA GLN A 198 15.44 -15.95 -3.50
C GLN A 198 16.02 -14.97 -2.47
N TYR A 199 15.77 -13.67 -2.64
CA TYR A 199 16.17 -12.64 -1.68
C TYR A 199 15.54 -12.85 -0.30
N LEU A 200 14.22 -13.00 -0.21
CA LEU A 200 13.53 -13.27 1.07
C LEU A 200 13.94 -14.63 1.65
N GLY A 201 14.37 -15.53 0.79
CA GLY A 201 14.73 -16.90 1.14
C GLY A 201 16.16 -17.10 1.61
N SER A 202 17.09 -16.26 1.12
CA SER A 202 18.55 -16.40 1.21
C SER A 202 19.17 -15.15 1.86
N ARG A 203 20.19 -15.35 2.70
CA ARG A 203 20.91 -14.24 3.36
C ARG A 203 21.89 -13.49 2.43
N ASN A 204 22.15 -13.99 1.23
CA ASN A 204 23.27 -13.55 0.39
C ASN A 204 22.84 -13.25 -1.05
N TYR A 205 22.05 -12.19 -1.27
CA TYR A 205 21.78 -11.66 -2.61
C TYR A 205 22.54 -10.35 -2.80
N PHE A 206 23.50 -10.33 -3.73
CA PHE A 206 24.30 -9.14 -4.06
C PHE A 206 23.65 -8.42 -5.25
N GLY A 207 23.21 -7.17 -5.09
CA GLY A 207 22.82 -6.34 -6.22
C GLY A 207 21.93 -5.17 -5.89
N LEU A 208 20.71 -5.41 -5.43
CA LEU A 208 19.78 -4.41 -4.92
C LEU A 208 18.90 -5.14 -3.89
N SER A 209 18.79 -4.60 -2.68
CA SER A 209 17.82 -5.11 -1.70
C SER A 209 16.46 -4.55 -2.10
N PRO A 210 15.49 -5.38 -2.55
CA PRO A 210 14.15 -4.89 -2.84
C PRO A 210 13.43 -4.46 -1.55
N ALA A 211 13.97 -4.81 -0.38
CA ALA A 211 13.42 -4.46 0.91
C ALA A 211 13.80 -3.06 1.36
N TYR A 212 12.87 -2.44 2.06
CA TYR A 212 13.00 -1.12 2.63
C TYR A 212 14.15 -1.06 3.65
N ASN A 213 15.11 -0.19 3.36
CA ASN A 213 16.20 0.20 4.24
C ASN A 213 16.06 1.69 4.63
N PRO A 214 15.80 2.00 5.91
CA PRO A 214 15.72 3.38 6.37
C PRO A 214 17.11 3.96 6.69
N THR A 215 17.61 4.90 5.89
CA THR A 215 18.75 5.73 6.32
C THR A 215 18.32 6.78 7.37
N ASN A 216 17.03 7.14 7.43
CA ASN A 216 16.43 8.08 8.39
C ASN A 216 14.90 7.93 8.59
N GLY A 217 14.35 6.77 8.26
CA GLY A 217 12.90 6.48 8.35
C GLY A 217 12.02 7.10 7.26
N THR A 218 12.59 7.86 6.31
CA THR A 218 11.82 8.53 5.25
C THR A 218 12.34 8.33 3.83
N ARG A 219 13.59 7.89 3.68
CA ARG A 219 14.18 7.62 2.37
C ARG A 219 14.58 6.16 2.31
N SER A 220 13.90 5.42 1.46
CA SER A 220 14.31 4.11 0.99
C SER A 220 14.10 4.02 -0.51
N ARG A 221 14.83 3.11 -1.15
CA ARG A 221 14.67 2.75 -2.58
C ARG A 221 14.11 1.32 -2.71
N GLY A 222 13.32 0.92 -1.72
CA GLY A 222 12.97 -0.46 -1.49
C GLY A 222 11.61 -0.52 -0.82
N ASP A 223 10.94 -1.63 -1.07
CA ASP A 223 9.56 -1.89 -0.75
C ASP A 223 9.43 -2.39 0.69
N LEU A 224 8.28 -2.12 1.30
CA LEU A 224 7.93 -2.73 2.58
C LEU A 224 7.38 -4.13 2.35
N ILE A 225 8.01 -5.15 2.91
CA ILE A 225 7.67 -6.55 2.59
C ILE A 225 7.35 -7.34 3.87
N VAL A 226 6.33 -8.18 3.80
CA VAL A 226 6.03 -9.19 4.82
C VAL A 226 5.73 -10.54 4.18
N SER A 227 6.19 -11.61 4.82
CA SER A 227 5.92 -13.00 4.41
C SER A 227 5.54 -13.84 5.62
N ASN A 228 5.25 -15.13 5.46
CA ASN A 228 5.08 -16.05 6.58
C ASN A 228 6.35 -16.16 7.47
N ARG A 229 7.53 -15.79 6.99
CA ARG A 229 8.77 -15.83 7.78
C ARG A 229 8.98 -14.63 8.70
N GLY A 230 8.44 -13.48 8.33
CA GLY A 230 8.71 -12.25 9.06
C GLY A 230 8.34 -11.02 8.26
N HIS A 231 8.60 -9.87 8.86
CA HIS A 231 8.73 -8.62 8.15
C HIS A 231 10.15 -8.51 7.60
N GLU A 232 10.26 -8.24 6.31
CA GLU A 232 11.49 -8.28 5.53
C GLU A 232 11.73 -6.87 4.98
N GLY A 233 12.15 -5.94 5.86
CA GLY A 233 12.44 -4.53 5.57
C GLY A 233 11.24 -3.62 5.34
#